data_AF-A0A4P7WG69-F1
#
_entry.id   AF-A0A4P7WG69-F1
#
_cell.length_a   1.000
_cell.length_b   1.000
_cell.length_c   1.000
_cell.angle_alpha   90.00
_cell.angle_beta   90.00
_cell.angle_gamma   90.00
#
_symmetry.space_group_name_H-M   'P 1'
#
loop_
_entity.id
_entity.type
_entity.pdbx_description
1 polymer ?
#
loop_
_entity_poly.entity_id
_entity_poly.type
_entity_poly.pdbx_seq_one_letter_code
_entity_poly.pdbx_strand_id
1 'polypeptide(L)' 'MSKSVFIVPHPAHSTGKPVEHHEVKKAGGEVLHKTKTQKEAIDWAKEKGHVPHVAREKETKPDPNNPEHWRKV' A
#
# COMPACT_ATOMS: atom_id res chain seq x y z
N MET A 1 18.36 -5.85 5.46
CA MET A 1 16.95 -6.05 5.90
C MET A 1 16.04 -5.39 4.89
N SER A 2 15.30 -6.16 4.12
CA SER A 2 14.42 -5.66 3.07
C SER A 2 13.24 -4.92 3.69
N LYS A 3 13.18 -3.59 3.54
CA LYS A 3 12.12 -2.76 4.12
C LYS A 3 10.88 -2.80 3.22
N SER A 4 10.17 -3.92 3.22
CA SER A 4 8.89 -4.05 2.50
C SER A 4 7.89 -3.01 2.99
N VAL A 5 7.22 -2.36 2.06
CA VAL A 5 6.12 -1.43 2.34
C VAL A 5 4.90 -1.81 1.51
N PHE A 6 3.73 -1.45 2.00
CA PHE A 6 2.43 -1.81 1.46
C PHE A 6 1.67 -0.54 1.10
N ILE A 7 1.18 -0.47 -0.12
CA ILE A 7 0.46 0.69 -0.64
C ILE A 7 -1.02 0.40 -0.51
N VAL A 8 -1.66 1.15 0.39
CA VAL A 8 -3.03 0.90 0.82
C VAL A 8 -3.93 2.04 0.37
N PRO A 9 -4.97 1.79 -0.45
CA PRO A 9 -5.94 2.82 -0.79
C PRO A 9 -6.81 3.16 0.43
N HIS A 10 -7.10 4.44 0.60
CA HIS A 10 -7.97 4.95 1.65
C HIS A 10 -9.03 5.90 1.06
N PRO A 11 -10.33 5.68 1.34
CA PRO A 11 -10.89 4.48 1.96
C PRO A 11 -10.60 3.21 1.13
N ALA A 12 -10.60 2.05 1.78
CA ALA A 12 -10.33 0.79 1.09
C ALA A 12 -11.37 0.54 -0.01
N HIS A 13 -10.97 -0.03 -1.14
CA HIS A 13 -11.86 -0.35 -2.26
C HIS A 13 -13.07 -1.20 -1.85
N SER A 14 -12.90 -2.09 -0.86
CA SER A 14 -13.97 -2.91 -0.28
C SER A 14 -15.11 -2.12 0.37
N THR A 15 -14.92 -0.81 0.62
CA THR A 15 -15.95 0.06 1.20
C THR A 15 -16.94 0.58 0.15
N GLY A 16 -16.67 0.38 -1.14
CA GLY A 16 -17.47 0.94 -2.24
C GLY A 16 -17.36 2.46 -2.40
N LYS A 17 -16.58 3.13 -1.54
CA LYS A 17 -16.32 4.57 -1.62
C LYS A 17 -15.19 4.87 -2.61
N PRO A 18 -15.19 6.06 -3.24
CA PRO A 18 -14.05 6.49 -4.05
C PRO A 18 -12.80 6.57 -3.19
N VAL A 19 -11.67 6.10 -3.73
CA VAL A 19 -10.36 6.23 -3.08
C VAL A 19 -9.93 7.69 -3.12
N GLU A 20 -9.60 8.25 -1.96
CA GLU A 20 -9.19 9.65 -1.82
C GLU A 20 -7.67 9.78 -1.85
N HIS A 21 -6.96 8.86 -1.20
CA HIS A 21 -5.50 8.84 -1.14
C HIS A 21 -4.96 7.43 -0.95
N HIS A 22 -3.64 7.28 -1.09
CA HIS A 22 -2.89 6.05 -0.91
C HIS A 22 -1.92 6.22 0.25
N GLU A 23 -1.88 5.25 1.16
CA GLU A 23 -1.01 5.24 2.32
C GLU A 23 0.10 4.22 2.12
N VAL A 24 1.36 4.63 2.29
CA VAL A 24 2.51 3.73 2.33
C VAL A 24 2.70 3.25 3.76
N LYS A 25 2.50 1.95 4.00
CA LYS A 25 2.56 1.34 5.33
C LYS A 25 3.69 0.33 5.46
N LYS A 26 4.24 0.14 6.66
CA LYS A 26 5.11 -1.00 6.97
C LYS A 26 4.28 -2.23 7.36
N ALA A 27 4.94 -3.38 7.38
CA ALA A 27 4.45 -4.55 8.13
C ALA A 27 4.22 -4.13 9.59
N GLY A 28 3.03 -4.38 10.13
CA GLY A 28 2.62 -3.88 11.46
C GLY A 28 1.74 -2.62 11.44
N GLY A 29 1.43 -2.05 10.25
CA GLY A 29 0.38 -1.04 10.09
C GLY A 29 0.80 0.43 10.27
N GLU A 30 2.07 0.70 10.57
CA GLU A 30 2.61 2.07 10.66
C GLU A 30 2.55 2.76 9.29
N VAL A 31 1.92 3.94 9.21
CA VAL A 31 1.89 4.79 8.02
C VAL A 31 3.16 5.63 7.95
N LEU A 32 3.91 5.50 6.85
CA LEU A 32 5.11 6.29 6.58
C LEU A 32 4.81 7.53 5.74
N HIS A 33 3.88 7.40 4.79
CA HIS A 33 3.58 8.48 3.85
C HIS A 33 2.17 8.35 3.27
N LYS A 34 1.63 9.48 2.79
CA LYS A 34 0.33 9.53 2.11
C LYS A 34 0.49 10.29 0.80
N THR A 35 -0.06 9.75 -0.28
CA THR A 35 -0.02 10.34 -1.62
C THR A 35 -1.41 10.33 -2.25
N LYS A 36 -1.67 11.17 -3.24
CA LYS A 36 -2.97 11.13 -3.94
C LYS A 36 -3.07 9.88 -4.80
N THR A 37 -2.02 9.56 -5.55
CA THR A 37 -2.02 8.44 -6.47
C THR A 37 -1.18 7.26 -5.97
N GLN A 38 -1.54 6.06 -6.42
CA GLN A 38 -0.76 4.85 -6.17
C GLN A 38 0.64 4.95 -6.77
N LYS A 39 0.77 5.59 -7.94
CA LYS A 39 2.06 5.77 -8.62
C LYS A 39 3.04 6.58 -7.77
N GLU A 40 2.59 7.72 -7.22
CA GLU A 40 3.41 8.53 -6.32
C GLU A 40 3.87 7.73 -5.09
N ALA A 41 3.02 6.87 -4.53
CA ALA A 41 3.39 6.00 -3.41
C ALA A 41 4.47 4.97 -3.81
N ILE A 42 4.37 4.39 -5.00
CA ILE A 42 5.37 3.44 -5.54
C ILE A 42 6.70 4.17 -5.75
N ASP A 43 6.66 5.33 -6.42
CA ASP A 43 7.85 6.10 -6.76
C ASP A 43 8.57 6.54 -5.48
N TRP A 44 7.83 7.10 -4.50
CA TRP A 44 8.37 7.46 -3.19
C TRP A 44 9.01 6.26 -2.47
N ALA A 45 8.35 5.10 -2.50
CA ALA A 45 8.89 3.90 -1.85
C ALA A 45 10.21 3.46 -2.50
N LYS A 46 10.28 3.45 -3.84
CA LYS A 46 11.50 3.11 -4.58
C LYS A 46 12.63 4.10 -4.31
N GLU A 47 12.33 5.40 -4.30
CA GLU A 47 13.31 6.46 -3.97
C GLU A 47 13.90 6.33 -2.56
N LYS A 48 13.11 5.85 -1.60
CA LYS A 48 13.55 5.59 -0.22
C LYS A 48 14.26 4.24 -0.05
N GLY A 49 14.41 3.44 -1.11
CA GLY A 49 15.00 2.11 -1.06
C GLY A 49 14.10 1.07 -0.40
N HIS A 50 12.79 1.29 -0.38
CA HIS A 50 11.80 0.32 0.06
C HIS A 50 11.42 -0.62 -1.09
N VAL A 51 10.83 -1.77 -0.73
CA VAL A 51 10.23 -2.69 -1.70
C VAL A 51 8.70 -2.49 -1.64
N PRO A 52 8.11 -1.73 -2.58
CA PRO A 52 6.68 -1.49 -2.58
C PRO A 52 5.91 -2.76 -2.95
N HIS A 53 4.82 -2.97 -2.23
CA HIS A 53 3.85 -4.00 -2.49
C HIS A 53 2.47 -3.37 -2.62
N VAL A 54 1.69 -3.84 -3.58
CA VAL A 54 0.33 -3.36 -3.86
C VAL A 54 -0.65 -4.50 -3.68
N ALA A 55 -1.88 -4.17 -3.28
CA ALA A 55 -2.93 -5.16 -3.13
C ALA A 55 -3.19 -5.87 -4.47
N ARG A 56 -3.26 -7.20 -4.44
CA ARG A 56 -3.56 -8.04 -5.62
C ARG A 56 -5.01 -7.91 -6.04
N GLU A 57 -5.89 -7.84 -5.06
CA GLU A 57 -7.33 -7.80 -5.25
C GLU A 57 -7.89 -6.48 -4.71
N LYS A 58 -8.82 -5.88 -5.45
CA LYS A 58 -9.52 -4.66 -5.02
C LYS A 58 -10.56 -4.95 -3.94
N GLU A 59 -11.08 -6.16 -3.85
CA GLU A 59 -12.25 -6.46 -3.01
C GLU A 59 -11.89 -6.88 -1.58
N THR A 60 -10.64 -7.27 -1.34
CA THR A 60 -10.18 -7.70 -0.02
C THR A 60 -9.76 -6.50 0.82
N LYS A 61 -10.17 -6.48 2.10
CA LYS A 61 -9.63 -5.51 3.07
C LYS A 61 -8.11 -5.72 3.15
N PRO A 62 -7.29 -4.72 2.83
CA PRO A 62 -5.84 -4.89 2.78
C PRO A 62 -5.28 -5.05 4.19
N ASP A 63 -5.15 -6.29 4.66
CA ASP A 63 -4.39 -6.64 5.86
C ASP A 63 -2.89 -6.66 5.52
N PRO A 64 -2.07 -5.75 6.07
CA PRO A 64 -0.62 -5.70 5.80
C PRO A 64 0.14 -6.95 6.28
N ASN A 65 -0.46 -7.79 7.12
CA ASN A 65 0.16 -8.99 7.67
C ASN A 65 -0.16 -10.26 6.87
N ASN A 66 -1.12 -10.22 5.92
CA ASN A 66 -1.36 -11.35 5.03
C ASN A 66 -0.55 -11.20 3.73
N PRO A 67 0.57 -11.92 3.54
CA PRO A 67 1.43 -11.79 2.37
C PRO A 67 0.76 -12.18 1.04
N GLU A 68 -0.28 -13.02 1.05
CA GLU A 68 -0.99 -13.42 -0.17
C GLU A 68 -1.76 -12.28 -0.83
N HIS A 69 -2.19 -11.29 -0.04
CA HIS A 69 -2.91 -10.12 -0.54
C HIS A 69 -2.02 -9.16 -1.34
N TRP A 70 -0.70 -9.35 -1.34
CA TRP A 70 0.25 -8.36 -1.83
C TRP A 70 1.07 -8.88 -3.02
N ARG A 71 1.29 -8.03 -4.03
CA ARG A 71 2.29 -8.28 -5.07
C ARG A 71 3.37 -7.21 -5.06
N LYS A 72 4.59 -7.61 -5.35
CA LYS A 72 5.74 -6.72 -5.57
C LYS A 72 5.59 -5.99 -6.91
N VAL A 73 6.04 -4.74 -6.97
CA VAL A 73 6.02 -3.87 -8.17
C VAL A 73 7.26 -2.99 -8.29
#